data_AF-A0A8J6CVZ4-F1
#
_entry.id   AF-A0A8J6CVZ4-F1
#
_cell.length_a   1.000
_cell.length_b   1.000
_cell.length_c   1.000
_cell.angle_alpha   90.00
_cell.angle_beta   90.00
_cell.angle_gamma   90.00
#
_symmetry.space_group_name_H-M   'P 1'
#
loop_
_entity.id
_entity.type
_entity.pdbx_description
1 polymer ?
#
loop_
_entity_poly.entity_id
_entity_poly.type
_entity_poly.pdbx_seq_one_letter_code
_entity_poly.pdbx_strand_id
1 'polypeptide(L)'
;MERCSLWLKSLSTTPPKIVYDVTKYLKDHPGGDEVLLSATGKDATDDFEDVGHSDSARDMLDQYYVGEIDISTIPTKKTYKPPSSNQDNSPCHLVFSSRYSSLHQIVLKSLEKTRVFTLAQVSEHNTPKDCWLIINGKVYDVTKFLEDHPGGDEVLLSATGKDATDDFEDVGHSDSARDMMDQYYVGEIDISTIPKKTTYKPPNQPHYNQDKTSEFIIKLLQFLVPLAILCLAVGIHHYTKSS
;
A
#
# COMPACT_ATOMS: atom_id res chain seq x y z
N MET A 1 -30.59 -21.78 39.55
CA MET A 1 -29.29 -22.14 38.95
C MET A 1 -29.57 -23.30 38.01
N GLU A 2 -29.33 -23.30 36.70
CA GLU A 2 -28.72 -22.38 35.74
C GLU A 2 -29.27 -22.76 34.34
N ARG A 3 -29.66 -21.73 33.58
CA ARG A 3 -29.48 -21.48 32.14
C ARG A 3 -29.56 -22.64 31.12
N CYS A 4 -30.58 -22.51 30.26
CA CYS A 4 -30.66 -23.00 28.87
C CYS A 4 -29.31 -23.00 28.15
N SER A 5 -28.91 -24.17 27.65
CA SER A 5 -27.89 -24.34 26.61
C SER A 5 -28.41 -25.41 25.68
N LEU A 6 -28.76 -25.04 24.44
CA LEU A 6 -28.87 -25.87 23.22
C LEU A 6 -29.93 -25.27 22.30
N TRP A 7 -29.51 -24.49 21.30
CA TRP A 7 -30.02 -24.60 19.93
C TRP A 7 -28.87 -24.22 18.97
N LEU A 8 -28.68 -25.07 17.97
CA LEU A 8 -27.60 -25.05 16.99
C LEU A 8 -27.46 -23.69 16.27
N LYS A 9 -26.27 -23.08 16.33
CA LYS A 9 -25.81 -22.23 15.22
C LYS A 9 -25.39 -23.16 14.09
N SER A 10 -26.22 -23.30 13.07
CA SER A 10 -25.75 -23.72 11.74
C SER A 10 -24.76 -22.63 11.29
N LEU A 11 -23.47 -22.86 11.55
CA LEU A 11 -22.41 -22.12 10.89
C LEU A 11 -22.39 -22.64 9.46
N SER A 12 -22.95 -21.85 8.53
CA SER A 12 -22.81 -22.09 7.10
C SER A 12 -21.32 -22.29 6.79
N THR A 13 -20.93 -23.51 6.44
CA THR A 13 -19.55 -23.92 6.14
C THR A 13 -19.10 -23.49 4.74
N THR A 14 -19.63 -22.39 4.23
CA THR A 14 -19.22 -21.86 2.93
C THR A 14 -18.01 -20.97 3.15
N PRO A 15 -16.86 -21.23 2.50
CA PRO A 15 -15.72 -20.34 2.58
C PRO A 15 -16.13 -18.91 2.14
N PRO A 16 -15.48 -17.87 2.68
CA PRO A 16 -15.72 -16.49 2.27
C PRO A 16 -15.54 -16.35 0.75
N LYS A 17 -16.40 -15.56 0.10
CA LYS A 17 -16.27 -15.31 -1.34
C LYS A 17 -15.26 -14.20 -1.57
N ILE A 18 -14.30 -14.44 -2.43
CA ILE A 18 -13.29 -13.45 -2.79
C ILE A 18 -13.85 -12.50 -3.85
N VAL A 19 -13.51 -11.22 -3.73
CA VAL A 19 -13.89 -10.15 -4.66
C VAL A 19 -12.65 -9.63 -5.35
N TYR A 20 -12.75 -9.43 -6.66
CA TYR A 20 -11.71 -8.88 -7.50
C TYR A 20 -12.21 -7.63 -8.23
N ASP A 21 -11.37 -6.60 -8.33
CA ASP A 21 -11.58 -5.40 -9.15
C ASP A 21 -10.76 -5.50 -10.43
N VAL A 22 -11.35 -6.13 -11.43
CA VAL A 22 -10.76 -6.31 -12.76
C VAL A 22 -10.98 -5.11 -13.68
N THR A 23 -11.43 -3.94 -13.17
CA THR A 23 -11.72 -2.75 -13.99
C THR A 23 -10.52 -2.32 -14.83
N LYS A 24 -9.31 -2.43 -14.26
CA LYS A 24 -8.06 -2.10 -14.95
C LYS A 24 -7.69 -3.13 -16.03
N TYR A 25 -8.23 -4.35 -15.94
CA TYR A 25 -7.94 -5.46 -16.87
C TYR A 25 -9.00 -5.64 -17.95
N LEU A 26 -10.14 -4.95 -17.88
CA LEU A 26 -11.25 -5.09 -18.83
C LEU A 26 -10.82 -5.04 -20.30
N LYS A 27 -9.93 -4.10 -20.63
CA LYS A 27 -9.46 -3.86 -22.00
C LYS A 27 -8.38 -4.83 -22.47
N ASP A 28 -7.66 -5.43 -21.53
CA ASP A 28 -6.55 -6.35 -21.79
C ASP A 28 -7.00 -7.81 -21.72
N HIS A 29 -8.27 -8.05 -21.38
CA HIS A 29 -8.86 -9.37 -21.31
C HIS A 29 -9.04 -9.96 -22.73
N PRO A 30 -8.48 -11.15 -23.01
CA PRO A 30 -8.49 -11.74 -24.36
C PRO A 30 -9.88 -12.12 -24.86
N GLY A 31 -10.86 -12.29 -23.96
CA GLY A 31 -12.26 -12.54 -24.30
C GLY A 31 -13.09 -11.27 -24.53
N GLY A 32 -12.48 -10.08 -24.46
CA GLY A 32 -13.19 -8.79 -24.53
C GLY A 32 -13.75 -8.36 -23.16
N ASP A 33 -14.08 -7.07 -23.07
CA ASP A 33 -14.62 -6.43 -21.87
C ASP A 33 -16.08 -6.82 -21.59
N GLU A 34 -16.87 -7.09 -22.63
CA GLU A 34 -18.27 -7.51 -22.52
C GLU A 34 -18.46 -8.76 -21.64
N VAL A 35 -17.53 -9.72 -21.72
CA VAL A 35 -17.59 -10.97 -20.94
C VAL A 35 -17.46 -10.69 -19.45
N LEU A 36 -16.47 -9.87 -19.06
CA LEU A 36 -16.25 -9.48 -17.67
C LEU A 36 -17.39 -8.56 -17.16
N LEU A 37 -17.92 -7.70 -18.03
CA LEU A 37 -19.03 -6.82 -17.68
C LEU A 37 -20.33 -7.62 -17.42
N SER A 38 -20.55 -8.72 -18.15
CA SER A 38 -21.70 -9.61 -17.97
C SER A 38 -21.68 -10.37 -16.63
N ALA A 39 -20.47 -10.61 -16.11
CA ALA A 39 -20.19 -11.28 -14.85
C ALA A 39 -20.14 -10.31 -13.65
N THR A 40 -20.11 -9.00 -13.90
CA THR A 40 -20.03 -7.99 -12.85
C THR A 40 -21.18 -8.10 -11.85
N GLY A 41 -20.85 -8.17 -10.56
CA GLY A 41 -21.82 -8.27 -9.47
C GLY A 41 -22.49 -9.64 -9.32
N LYS A 42 -22.00 -10.66 -10.03
CA LYS A 42 -22.40 -12.07 -9.87
C LYS A 42 -21.23 -12.88 -9.35
N ASP A 43 -21.55 -14.07 -8.87
CA ASP A 43 -20.53 -15.10 -8.68
C ASP A 43 -20.14 -15.62 -10.06
N ALA A 44 -18.88 -15.44 -10.43
CA ALA A 44 -18.32 -15.82 -11.72
C ALA A 44 -17.43 -17.06 -11.62
N THR A 45 -17.44 -17.79 -10.49
CA THR A 45 -16.62 -18.99 -10.32
C THR A 45 -16.93 -20.02 -11.40
N ASP A 46 -18.20 -20.38 -11.59
CA ASP A 46 -18.59 -21.37 -12.61
C ASP A 46 -18.24 -20.89 -14.03
N ASP A 47 -18.51 -19.61 -14.33
CA ASP A 47 -18.18 -19.00 -15.63
C ASP A 47 -16.66 -19.01 -15.90
N PHE A 48 -15.83 -18.85 -14.85
CA PHE A 48 -14.38 -18.89 -14.95
C PHE A 48 -13.85 -20.31 -15.19
N GLU A 49 -14.39 -21.30 -14.47
CA GLU A 49 -14.05 -22.72 -14.61
C GLU A 49 -14.48 -23.28 -15.98
N ASP A 50 -15.68 -22.92 -16.44
CA ASP A 50 -16.27 -23.44 -17.69
C ASP A 50 -15.49 -23.02 -18.94
N VAL A 51 -14.87 -21.84 -18.90
CA VAL A 51 -14.00 -21.34 -19.98
C VAL A 51 -12.62 -22.01 -19.95
N GLY A 52 -12.25 -22.67 -18.85
CA GLY A 52 -11.00 -23.43 -18.73
C GLY A 52 -9.76 -22.55 -18.58
N HIS A 53 -9.88 -21.44 -17.85
CA HIS A 53 -8.72 -20.60 -17.54
C HIS A 53 -7.64 -21.40 -16.79
N SER A 54 -6.37 -21.15 -17.13
CA SER A 54 -5.23 -21.82 -16.49
C SER A 54 -5.07 -21.39 -15.03
N ASP A 55 -4.36 -22.19 -14.23
CA ASP A 55 -4.02 -21.80 -12.85
C ASP A 55 -3.25 -20.47 -12.79
N SER A 56 -2.42 -20.19 -13.80
CA SER A 56 -1.74 -18.89 -13.93
C SER A 56 -2.69 -17.70 -14.11
N ALA A 57 -3.89 -17.93 -14.63
CA ALA A 57 -4.91 -16.89 -14.74
C ALA A 57 -5.57 -16.60 -13.38
N ARG A 58 -5.64 -17.60 -12.48
CA ARG A 58 -6.03 -17.38 -11.09
C ARG A 58 -5.00 -16.55 -10.35
N ASP A 59 -3.72 -16.86 -10.54
CA ASP A 59 -2.62 -16.10 -9.91
C ASP A 59 -2.60 -14.62 -10.39
N MET A 60 -3.03 -14.35 -11.63
CA MET A 60 -3.19 -12.96 -12.09
C MET A 60 -4.33 -12.23 -11.38
N LEU A 61 -5.36 -12.93 -10.91
CA LEU A 61 -6.46 -12.30 -10.17
C LEU A 61 -6.01 -11.75 -8.82
N ASP A 62 -4.94 -12.29 -8.21
CA ASP A 62 -4.40 -11.79 -6.96
C ASP A 62 -3.97 -10.31 -7.06
N GLN A 63 -3.55 -9.86 -8.25
CA GLN A 63 -3.22 -8.45 -8.50
C GLN A 63 -4.44 -7.52 -8.45
N TYR A 64 -5.63 -8.10 -8.60
CA TYR A 64 -6.92 -7.41 -8.59
C TYR A 64 -7.73 -7.72 -7.34
N TYR A 65 -7.14 -8.41 -6.35
CA TYR A 65 -7.82 -8.77 -5.11
C TYR A 65 -8.29 -7.52 -4.35
N VAL A 66 -9.56 -7.54 -3.96
CA VAL A 66 -10.18 -6.46 -3.16
C VAL A 66 -10.40 -6.91 -1.73
N GLY A 67 -10.88 -8.15 -1.52
CA GLY A 67 -11.25 -8.63 -0.20
C GLY A 67 -12.14 -9.86 -0.21
N GLU A 68 -12.51 -10.30 0.99
CA GLU A 68 -13.43 -11.40 1.24
C GLU A 68 -14.81 -10.88 1.69
N ILE A 69 -15.88 -11.44 1.12
CA ILE A 69 -17.27 -11.19 1.49
C ILE A 69 -17.86 -12.41 2.19
N ASP A 70 -18.40 -12.19 3.38
CA ASP A 70 -19.25 -13.15 4.07
C ASP A 70 -20.68 -13.11 3.50
N ILE A 71 -21.04 -14.15 2.76
CA ILE A 71 -22.35 -14.33 2.11
C ILE A 71 -23.50 -14.32 3.13
N SER A 72 -23.23 -14.62 4.42
CA SER A 72 -24.25 -14.60 5.47
C SER A 72 -24.85 -13.21 5.73
N THR A 73 -24.16 -12.15 5.29
CA THR A 73 -24.61 -10.75 5.37
C THR A 73 -25.44 -10.29 4.17
N ILE A 74 -25.54 -11.12 3.11
CA ILE A 74 -26.30 -10.82 1.90
C ILE A 74 -27.73 -11.39 2.03
N PRO A 75 -28.79 -10.55 2.01
CA PRO A 75 -30.16 -11.05 2.05
C PRO A 75 -30.44 -11.93 0.81
N THR A 76 -30.81 -13.18 1.04
CA THR A 76 -31.00 -14.17 -0.03
C THR A 76 -32.31 -13.96 -0.80
N LYS A 77 -32.20 -14.17 -2.13
CA LYS A 77 -33.25 -14.47 -3.13
C LYS A 77 -34.04 -13.31 -3.77
N LYS A 78 -33.83 -13.14 -5.10
CA LYS A 78 -34.75 -13.69 -6.11
C LYS A 78 -34.01 -13.92 -7.43
N THR A 79 -34.04 -15.18 -7.87
CA THR A 79 -33.54 -15.67 -9.16
C THR A 79 -34.25 -14.96 -10.31
N TYR A 80 -33.49 -14.27 -11.17
CA TYR A 80 -34.00 -13.71 -12.41
C TYR A 80 -34.06 -14.81 -13.47
N LYS A 81 -35.28 -15.11 -13.96
CA LYS A 81 -35.49 -15.95 -15.14
C LYS A 81 -35.47 -15.03 -16.37
N PRO A 82 -34.58 -15.23 -17.35
CA PRO A 82 -34.58 -14.39 -18.55
C PRO A 82 -35.86 -14.65 -19.37
N PRO A 83 -36.55 -13.61 -19.86
CA PRO A 83 -37.63 -13.80 -20.81
C PRO A 83 -37.06 -14.25 -22.16
N SER A 84 -37.71 -15.27 -22.71
CA SER A 84 -37.58 -15.75 -24.09
C SER A 84 -37.67 -14.60 -25.10
N SER A 85 -36.82 -14.68 -26.11
CA SER A 85 -36.79 -13.89 -27.35
C SER A 85 -38.13 -13.33 -27.79
N ASN A 86 -38.18 -12.02 -28.07
CA ASN A 86 -38.71 -11.49 -29.33
C ASN A 86 -38.33 -10.03 -29.52
N GLN A 87 -37.96 -9.73 -30.76
CA GLN A 87 -37.51 -8.43 -31.28
C GLN A 87 -38.56 -7.35 -31.06
N ASP A 88 -38.15 -6.19 -30.51
CA ASP A 88 -38.62 -4.92 -31.03
C ASP A 88 -37.57 -3.82 -30.80
N ASN A 89 -37.28 -3.07 -31.86
CA ASN A 89 -36.21 -2.09 -31.92
C ASN A 89 -36.75 -0.73 -31.44
N SER A 90 -36.41 -0.32 -30.22
CA SER A 90 -36.55 1.07 -29.77
C SER A 90 -35.60 1.39 -28.60
N PRO A 91 -35.08 2.63 -28.52
CA PRO A 91 -33.95 2.96 -27.66
C PRO A 91 -34.35 2.88 -26.18
N CYS A 92 -33.61 2.07 -25.44
CA CYS A 92 -33.86 1.75 -24.03
C CYS A 92 -33.84 3.02 -23.16
N HIS A 93 -35.02 3.52 -22.82
CA HIS A 93 -35.21 4.41 -21.68
C HIS A 93 -35.15 3.53 -20.42
N LEU A 94 -33.99 3.52 -19.75
CA LEU A 94 -33.75 2.81 -18.51
C LEU A 94 -34.75 3.29 -17.43
N VAL A 95 -35.78 2.48 -17.17
CA VAL A 95 -36.63 2.68 -16.00
C VAL A 95 -35.85 2.17 -14.78
N PHE A 96 -35.01 3.05 -14.23
CA PHE A 96 -34.34 2.82 -12.95
C PHE A 96 -35.38 2.76 -11.84
N SER A 97 -35.72 1.54 -11.42
CA SER A 97 -36.54 1.27 -10.24
C SER A 97 -35.89 1.92 -9.00
N SER A 98 -36.66 2.76 -8.31
CA SER A 98 -36.28 3.58 -7.14
C SER A 98 -35.60 2.84 -5.97
N ARG A 99 -35.51 1.51 -5.99
CA ARG A 99 -34.81 0.71 -4.96
C ARG A 99 -33.38 0.29 -5.31
N TYR A 100 -32.94 0.43 -6.57
CA TYR A 100 -31.53 0.26 -6.95
C TYR A 100 -30.65 1.37 -6.36
N SER A 101 -31.22 2.56 -6.14
CA SER A 101 -30.50 3.70 -5.59
C SER A 101 -30.01 3.46 -4.15
N SER A 102 -30.76 2.75 -3.30
CA SER A 102 -30.40 2.68 -1.88
C SER A 102 -29.30 1.65 -1.57
N LEU A 103 -29.26 0.51 -2.27
CA LEU A 103 -28.20 -0.50 -2.10
C LEU A 103 -26.91 -0.09 -2.83
N HIS A 104 -27.03 0.55 -4.00
CA HIS A 104 -25.89 1.16 -4.69
C HIS A 104 -25.30 2.29 -3.83
N GLN A 105 -26.14 3.11 -3.18
CA GLN A 105 -25.64 4.09 -2.20
C GLN A 105 -25.08 3.45 -0.93
N ILE A 106 -25.49 2.26 -0.48
CA ILE A 106 -24.89 1.62 0.70
C ILE A 106 -23.53 1.01 0.37
N VAL A 107 -23.40 0.35 -0.79
CA VAL A 107 -22.14 -0.24 -1.26
C VAL A 107 -21.15 0.86 -1.66
N LEU A 108 -21.58 1.88 -2.40
CA LEU A 108 -20.75 3.05 -2.68
C LEU A 108 -20.36 3.78 -1.39
N LYS A 109 -21.27 4.00 -0.44
CA LYS A 109 -20.95 4.67 0.83
C LYS A 109 -20.02 3.86 1.75
N SER A 110 -19.92 2.55 1.56
CA SER A 110 -18.96 1.68 2.25
C SER A 110 -17.60 1.63 1.53
N LEU A 111 -17.59 1.79 0.20
CA LEU A 111 -16.37 1.94 -0.62
C LEU A 111 -15.84 3.40 -0.64
N GLU A 112 -16.67 4.38 -0.23
CA GLU A 112 -16.34 5.81 -0.15
C GLU A 112 -15.65 6.21 1.17
N LYS A 113 -15.31 5.25 2.05
CA LYS A 113 -14.60 5.59 3.29
C LYS A 113 -13.08 5.48 3.17
N THR A 114 -12.52 5.33 1.98
CA THR A 114 -11.13 5.69 1.72
C THR A 114 -11.05 7.20 1.65
N ARG A 115 -10.64 7.84 2.75
CA ARG A 115 -10.43 9.29 2.78
C ARG A 115 -9.26 9.60 1.86
N VAL A 116 -9.52 10.39 0.83
CA VAL A 116 -8.46 10.91 -0.05
C VAL A 116 -7.96 12.21 0.54
N PHE A 117 -6.66 12.28 0.79
CA PHE A 117 -6.00 13.48 1.30
C PHE A 117 -5.14 14.11 0.21
N THR A 118 -5.04 15.43 0.25
CA THR A 118 -4.06 16.17 -0.56
C THR A 118 -2.74 16.28 0.17
N LEU A 119 -1.63 16.47 -0.55
CA LEU A 119 -0.32 16.70 0.07
C LEU A 119 -0.37 17.88 1.07
N ALA A 120 -1.08 18.94 0.71
CA ALA A 120 -1.24 20.11 1.58
C ALA A 120 -1.87 19.74 2.93
N GLN A 121 -2.93 18.92 2.91
CA GLN A 121 -3.57 18.45 4.15
C GLN A 121 -2.63 17.58 4.98
N VAL A 122 -1.92 16.63 4.36
CA VAL A 122 -0.96 15.78 5.10
C VAL A 122 0.20 16.60 5.67
N SER A 123 0.63 17.66 4.97
CA SER A 123 1.70 18.54 5.43
C SER A 123 1.36 19.39 6.67
N GLU A 124 0.07 19.53 7.00
CA GLU A 124 -0.38 20.17 8.25
C GLU A 124 -0.11 19.29 9.47
N HIS A 125 -0.05 17.97 9.30
CA HIS A 125 0.21 16.98 10.34
C HIS A 125 1.71 16.76 10.53
N ASN A 126 2.42 17.81 10.94
CA ASN A 126 3.89 17.87 11.01
C ASN A 126 4.48 17.98 12.42
N THR A 127 3.74 17.57 13.45
CA THR A 127 4.16 17.74 14.84
C THR A 127 4.35 16.39 15.54
N PRO A 128 5.14 16.30 16.62
CA PRO A 128 5.30 15.05 17.37
C PRO A 128 4.01 14.50 17.99
N LYS A 129 2.94 15.30 18.05
CA LYS A 129 1.63 14.89 18.56
C LYS A 129 0.60 14.66 17.45
N ASP A 130 1.01 14.87 16.21
CA ASP A 130 0.17 14.77 15.02
C ASP A 130 1.11 14.62 13.81
N CYS A 131 1.56 13.37 13.60
CA CYS A 131 2.64 13.01 12.70
C CYS A 131 2.14 12.05 11.64
N TRP A 132 1.98 12.55 10.41
CA TRP A 132 1.51 11.76 9.29
C TRP A 132 2.59 11.57 8.23
N LEU A 133 2.60 10.37 7.64
CA LEU A 133 3.53 9.95 6.61
C LEU A 133 2.78 9.44 5.39
N ILE A 134 3.41 9.63 4.23
CA ILE A 134 2.94 9.07 2.97
C ILE A 134 3.93 8.00 2.55
N ILE A 135 3.45 6.77 2.35
CA ILE A 135 4.25 5.64 1.88
C ILE A 135 3.46 4.91 0.80
N ASN A 136 4.04 4.72 -0.38
CA ASN A 136 3.44 4.04 -1.53
C ASN A 136 2.03 4.57 -1.89
N GLY A 137 1.83 5.88 -1.78
CA GLY A 137 0.55 6.54 -2.08
C GLY A 137 -0.51 6.43 -0.98
N LYS A 138 -0.18 5.81 0.16
CA LYS A 138 -1.07 5.66 1.32
C LYS A 138 -0.65 6.61 2.43
N VAL A 139 -1.63 7.09 3.20
CA VAL A 139 -1.42 8.02 4.32
C VAL A 139 -1.54 7.26 5.64
N TYR A 140 -0.55 7.44 6.51
CA TYR A 140 -0.44 6.77 7.79
C TYR A 140 -0.27 7.78 8.93
N ASP A 141 -1.04 7.60 10.00
CA ASP A 141 -0.89 8.34 11.26
C ASP A 141 -0.01 7.54 12.20
N VAL A 142 1.27 7.92 12.26
CA VAL A 142 2.28 7.24 13.07
C VAL A 142 2.51 7.92 14.41
N THR A 143 1.64 8.85 14.81
CA THR A 143 1.79 9.63 16.06
C THR A 143 2.04 8.74 17.27
N LYS A 144 1.31 7.62 17.36
CA LYS A 144 1.44 6.67 18.48
C LYS A 144 2.65 5.76 18.38
N PHE A 145 3.21 5.62 17.17
CA PHE A 145 4.32 4.73 16.87
C PHE A 145 5.69 5.42 17.01
N LEU A 146 5.73 6.75 17.16
CA LEU A 146 6.97 7.52 17.26
C LEU A 146 7.94 6.95 18.31
N GLU A 147 7.45 6.66 19.52
CA GLU A 147 8.27 6.14 20.63
C GLU A 147 8.60 4.64 20.48
N ASP A 148 7.76 3.90 19.75
CA ASP A 148 7.90 2.45 19.54
C ASP A 148 8.73 2.12 18.29
N HIS A 149 9.10 3.13 17.49
CA HIS A 149 9.84 2.95 16.25
C HIS A 149 11.30 2.53 16.54
N PRO A 150 11.75 1.34 16.09
CA PRO A 150 13.11 0.87 16.37
C PRO A 150 14.23 1.76 15.80
N GLY A 151 13.93 2.55 14.77
CA GLY A 151 14.85 3.53 14.17
C GLY A 151 14.90 4.89 14.88
N GLY A 152 14.12 5.08 15.95
CA GLY A 152 13.95 6.34 16.66
C GLY A 152 12.85 7.24 16.07
N ASP A 153 12.37 8.19 16.86
CA ASP A 153 11.33 9.16 16.49
C ASP A 153 11.85 10.24 15.52
N GLU A 154 13.10 10.66 15.68
CA GLU A 154 13.75 11.69 14.84
C GLU A 154 13.65 11.42 13.34
N VAL A 155 13.80 10.15 12.92
CA VAL A 155 13.72 9.79 11.49
C VAL A 155 12.29 9.92 10.96
N LEU A 156 11.28 9.59 11.76
CA LEU A 156 9.87 9.75 11.39
C LEU A 156 9.49 11.24 11.36
N LEU A 157 9.96 12.02 12.33
CA LEU A 157 9.76 13.48 12.38
C LEU A 157 10.39 14.19 11.18
N SER A 158 11.58 13.76 10.77
CA SER A 158 12.24 14.29 9.56
C SER A 158 11.51 13.90 8.27
N ALA A 159 10.74 12.82 8.31
CA ALA A 159 9.97 12.26 7.20
C ALA A 159 8.53 12.82 7.13
N THR A 160 8.08 13.51 8.18
CA THR A 160 6.68 13.90 8.35
C THR A 160 6.22 14.93 7.31
N GLY A 161 4.96 14.80 6.86
CA GLY A 161 4.32 15.77 5.97
C GLY A 161 4.82 15.74 4.52
N LYS A 162 5.63 14.74 4.15
CA LYS A 162 6.10 14.49 2.77
C LYS A 162 5.95 13.00 2.41
N ASP A 163 6.24 12.70 1.15
CA ASP A 163 6.38 11.33 0.68
C ASP A 163 7.68 10.71 1.21
N ALA A 164 7.53 9.74 2.10
CA ALA A 164 8.60 9.01 2.77
C ALA A 164 8.80 7.61 2.16
N THR A 165 8.22 7.34 0.97
CA THR A 165 8.37 6.05 0.29
C THR A 165 9.83 5.69 0.06
N ASP A 166 10.63 6.61 -0.50
CA ASP A 166 12.06 6.38 -0.74
C ASP A 166 12.80 6.08 0.58
N ASP A 167 12.56 6.90 1.62
CA ASP A 167 13.18 6.75 2.93
C ASP A 167 12.82 5.39 3.58
N PHE A 168 11.58 4.91 3.38
CA PHE A 168 11.11 3.62 3.90
C PHE A 168 11.72 2.42 3.18
N GLU A 169 11.81 2.49 1.85
CA GLU A 169 12.35 1.41 1.01
C GLU A 169 13.88 1.31 1.12
N ASP A 170 14.60 2.43 1.20
CA ASP A 170 16.07 2.47 1.33
C ASP A 170 16.58 1.82 2.62
N VAL A 171 15.78 1.87 3.69
CA VAL A 171 16.09 1.21 4.97
C VAL A 171 15.90 -0.30 4.90
N GLY A 172 15.04 -0.80 4.00
CA GLY A 172 14.78 -2.23 3.83
C GLY A 172 13.97 -2.84 4.98
N HIS A 173 12.86 -2.21 5.35
CA HIS A 173 11.94 -2.74 6.36
C HIS A 173 11.45 -4.16 6.02
N SER A 174 11.35 -5.02 7.03
CA SER A 174 10.89 -6.41 6.87
C SER A 174 9.40 -6.48 6.52
N ASP A 175 8.95 -7.62 5.98
CA ASP A 175 7.53 -7.84 5.63
C ASP A 175 6.61 -7.65 6.84
N SER A 176 7.02 -8.16 8.01
CA SER A 176 6.26 -7.95 9.24
C SER A 176 6.13 -6.48 9.65
N ALA A 177 7.13 -5.64 9.34
CA ALA A 177 7.04 -4.20 9.58
C ALA A 177 6.07 -3.52 8.59
N ARG A 178 5.97 -4.04 7.36
CA ARG A 178 4.99 -3.59 6.38
C ARG A 178 3.57 -3.93 6.81
N ASP A 179 3.34 -5.15 7.29
CA ASP A 179 2.04 -5.59 7.79
C ASP A 179 1.58 -4.75 9.01
N MET A 180 2.53 -4.32 9.84
CA MET A 180 2.21 -3.43 10.97
C MET A 180 1.71 -2.05 10.54
N MET A 181 2.05 -1.58 9.33
CA MET A 181 1.61 -0.26 8.84
C MET A 181 0.09 -0.17 8.68
N ASP A 182 -0.58 -1.30 8.42
CA ASP A 182 -2.04 -1.34 8.25
C ASP A 182 -2.79 -0.83 9.49
N GLN A 183 -2.19 -0.95 10.67
CA GLN A 183 -2.77 -0.45 11.93
C GLN A 183 -2.81 1.08 12.00
N TYR A 184 -1.94 1.75 11.24
CA TYR A 184 -1.77 3.20 11.23
C TYR A 184 -2.41 3.85 9.99
N TYR A 185 -3.06 3.05 9.14
CA TYR A 185 -3.63 3.53 7.89
C TYR A 185 -4.81 4.50 8.11
N VAL A 186 -4.75 5.65 7.43
CA VAL A 186 -5.78 6.72 7.52
C VAL A 186 -6.56 6.85 6.21
N GLY A 187 -5.89 6.65 5.07
CA GLY A 187 -6.47 6.84 3.76
C GLY A 187 -5.46 6.83 2.62
N GLU A 188 -5.88 7.32 1.46
CA GLU A 188 -5.06 7.40 0.25
C GLU A 188 -4.68 8.85 -0.04
N ILE A 189 -3.57 9.07 -0.73
CA ILE A 189 -3.19 10.40 -1.20
C ILE A 189 -3.74 10.66 -2.61
N ASP A 190 -4.13 11.90 -2.89
CA ASP A 190 -4.36 12.36 -4.25
C ASP A 190 -3.00 12.52 -4.95
N ILE A 191 -2.66 11.52 -5.77
CA ILE A 191 -1.42 11.43 -6.54
C ILE A 191 -1.22 12.65 -7.45
N SER A 192 -2.28 13.36 -7.84
CA SER A 192 -2.18 14.58 -8.65
C SER A 192 -1.61 15.78 -7.86
N THR A 193 -1.68 15.72 -6.53
CA THR A 193 -1.20 16.79 -5.62
C THR A 193 0.22 16.59 -5.14
N ILE A 194 0.76 15.37 -5.27
CA ILE A 194 2.17 15.12 -5.03
C ILE A 194 2.95 15.79 -6.18
N PRO A 195 3.92 16.68 -5.91
CA PRO A 195 4.80 17.17 -6.95
C PRO A 195 5.51 15.96 -7.54
N LYS A 196 5.07 15.56 -8.74
CA LYS A 196 5.64 14.44 -9.49
C LYS A 196 7.11 14.75 -9.67
N LYS A 197 7.97 14.16 -8.83
CA LYS A 197 9.41 14.10 -9.09
C LYS A 197 9.48 13.40 -10.43
N THR A 198 9.72 14.17 -11.48
CA THR A 198 9.97 13.68 -12.83
C THR A 198 10.92 12.50 -12.71
N THR A 199 10.56 11.38 -13.36
CA THR A 199 11.37 10.20 -13.57
C THR A 199 12.83 10.51 -13.37
N TYR A 200 13.41 9.90 -12.34
CA TYR A 200 14.84 9.84 -12.15
C TYR A 200 15.46 9.33 -13.46
N LYS A 201 15.98 10.25 -14.29
CA LYS A 201 17.15 9.93 -15.09
C LYS A 201 18.22 9.61 -14.06
N PRO A 202 18.89 8.45 -14.15
CA PRO A 202 20.06 8.23 -13.31
C PRO A 202 20.96 9.46 -13.48
N PRO A 203 21.35 10.15 -12.39
CA PRO A 203 22.33 11.19 -12.46
C PRO A 203 23.54 10.54 -13.11
N ASN A 204 24.01 11.15 -14.20
CA ASN A 204 25.38 10.98 -14.59
C ASN A 204 26.18 11.18 -13.29
N GLN A 205 26.97 10.17 -12.91
CA GLN A 205 27.64 10.10 -11.62
C GLN A 205 28.12 11.48 -11.19
N PRO A 206 27.98 11.89 -9.93
CA PRO A 206 28.60 13.13 -9.50
C PRO A 206 30.07 13.05 -9.92
N HIS A 207 30.49 13.96 -10.78
CA HIS A 207 31.88 14.38 -10.80
C HIS A 207 32.19 14.71 -9.35
N TYR A 208 32.86 13.78 -8.69
CA TYR A 208 33.34 13.91 -7.34
C TYR A 208 34.26 15.13 -7.37
N ASN A 209 33.80 16.25 -6.83
CA ASN A 209 34.69 17.37 -6.67
C ASN A 209 35.79 16.90 -5.70
N GLN A 210 37.00 16.74 -6.24
CA GLN A 210 38.18 16.26 -5.52
C GLN A 210 38.61 17.20 -4.37
N ASP A 211 37.93 18.33 -4.19
CA ASP A 211 38.26 19.38 -3.25
C ASP A 211 37.87 19.03 -1.80
N LYS A 212 36.65 18.57 -1.54
CA LYS A 212 36.17 18.31 -0.17
C LYS A 212 36.78 17.07 0.47
N THR A 213 37.19 16.11 -0.34
CA THR A 213 37.75 14.83 0.14
C THR A 213 39.25 14.95 0.34
N SER A 214 39.90 15.82 -0.44
CA SER A 214 41.24 16.31 -0.11
C SER A 214 41.21 17.06 1.21
N GLU A 215 40.25 17.97 1.47
CA GLU A 215 40.15 18.66 2.77
C GLU A 215 39.96 17.71 3.95
N PHE A 216 39.11 16.68 3.82
CA PHE A 216 38.91 15.68 4.88
C PHE A 216 40.15 14.81 5.09
N ILE A 217 40.78 14.32 4.02
CA ILE A 217 42.01 13.51 4.11
C ILE A 217 43.19 14.36 4.58
N ILE A 218 43.31 15.61 4.14
CA ILE A 218 44.35 16.55 4.60
C ILE A 218 44.17 16.80 6.09
N LYS A 219 42.95 17.07 6.57
CA LYS A 219 42.70 17.20 8.02
C LYS A 219 43.05 15.92 8.78
N LEU A 220 42.66 14.75 8.28
CA LEU A 220 42.97 13.47 8.91
C LEU A 220 44.49 13.21 8.96
N LEU A 221 45.21 13.46 7.85
CA LEU A 221 46.66 13.33 7.78
C LEU A 221 47.38 14.33 8.68
N GLN A 222 46.85 15.55 8.81
CA GLN A 222 47.41 16.61 9.64
C GLN A 222 47.33 16.27 11.14
N PHE A 223 46.36 15.45 11.58
CA PHE A 223 46.32 14.91 12.94
C PHE A 223 47.15 13.63 13.11
N LEU A 224 47.25 12.77 12.10
CA LEU A 224 47.96 11.49 12.22
C LEU A 224 49.48 11.60 12.14
N VAL A 225 50.02 12.53 11.34
CA VAL A 225 51.48 12.68 11.17
C VAL A 225 52.18 13.10 12.48
N PRO A 226 51.70 14.11 13.24
CA PRO A 226 52.29 14.45 14.53
C PRO A 226 52.22 13.30 15.54
N LEU A 227 51.13 12.54 15.55
CA LEU A 227 50.96 11.39 16.44
C LEU A 227 51.96 10.28 16.09
N ALA A 228 52.15 9.99 14.81
CA ALA A 228 53.10 9.00 14.34
C ALA A 228 54.56 9.39 14.67
N ILE A 229 54.93 10.66 14.49
CA ILE A 229 56.26 11.17 14.85
C ILE A 229 56.48 11.08 16.37
N LEU A 230 55.47 11.41 17.17
CA LEU A 230 55.53 11.29 18.63
C LEU A 230 55.73 9.82 19.05
N CYS A 231 54.96 8.89 18.48
CA CYS A 231 55.11 7.46 18.74
C CYS A 231 56.51 6.94 18.36
N LEU A 232 57.04 7.35 17.20
CA LEU A 232 58.40 7.00 16.78
C LEU A 232 59.46 7.55 17.73
N ALA A 233 59.35 8.81 18.13
CA ALA A 233 60.29 9.44 19.05
C ALA A 233 60.30 8.75 20.42
N VAL A 234 59.11 8.42 20.96
CA VAL A 234 58.97 7.67 22.22
C VAL A 234 59.54 6.26 22.09
N GLY A 235 59.26 5.58 20.97
CA GLY A 235 59.79 4.24 20.68
C GLY A 235 61.32 4.23 20.63
N ILE A 236 61.93 5.17 19.91
CA ILE A 236 63.39 5.32 19.84
C ILE A 236 63.96 5.67 21.22
N HIS A 237 63.34 6.61 21.96
CA HIS A 237 63.78 6.97 23.31
C HIS A 237 63.79 5.75 24.23
N HIS A 238 62.71 4.97 24.23
CA HIS A 238 62.60 3.76 25.04
C HIS A 238 63.62 2.70 24.62
N TYR A 239 63.86 2.55 23.31
CA TYR A 239 64.85 1.61 22.77
C TYR A 239 66.29 1.99 23.16
N THR A 240 66.65 3.27 23.04
CA THR A 240 67.98 3.78 23.42
C THR A 240 68.23 3.80 24.93
N LYS A 241 67.18 3.84 25.76
CA LYS A 241 67.30 3.71 27.22
C LYS A 241 67.47 2.26 27.67
N SER A 242 67.04 1.29 26.85
CA SER A 242 67.13 -0.14 27.14
C SER A 242 68.37 -0.82 26.52
N SER A 243 69.19 -0.09 25.75
CA SER A 243 70.52 -0.52 25.27
C SER A 243 71.62 0.16 26.07
#